data_AF-R7V353-F1
#
_entry.id   AF-R7V353-F1
#
_cell.length_a   1.000
_cell.length_b   1.000
_cell.length_c   1.000
_cell.angle_alpha   90.00
_cell.angle_beta   90.00
_cell.angle_gamma   90.00
#
_symmetry.space_group_name_H-M   'P 1'
#
loop_
_entity.id
_entity.type
_entity.pdbx_description
1 polymer ?
#
loop_
_entity_poly.entity_id
_entity_poly.type
_entity_poly.pdbx_seq_one_letter_code
_entity_poly.pdbx_strand_id
1 'polypeptide(L)'
;SVVGNVLTIRTFFKIKNLQDATNCLICNQSIADLLCALVTSVYVIVTFSHAGRLYISTYKYACIIFLWGASSAQLSAFVNIMTISIERMIAIGVPVVNERPDKKKMVLLWISLTWIGILISTSLPTLGVNQWEHGMSCNLYFVFEKWYLTYVILLSMFVVLVVTALLNICIGLIALRRHVRRFKQVA
;
A
#
# COMPACT_ATOMS: atom_id res chain seq x y z
N SER A 1 -4.77 -14.89 1.66
CA SER A 1 -4.79 -13.42 1.80
C SER A 1 -6.08 -12.91 2.45
N VAL A 2 -7.26 -13.13 1.84
CA VAL A 2 -8.54 -12.55 2.32
C VAL A 2 -8.87 -12.89 3.78
N VAL A 3 -8.89 -14.17 4.14
CA VAL A 3 -9.28 -14.62 5.50
C VAL A 3 -8.42 -13.96 6.59
N GLY A 4 -7.09 -13.93 6.40
CA GLY A 4 -6.17 -13.36 7.38
C GLY A 4 -6.39 -11.87 7.59
N ASN A 5 -6.50 -11.10 6.51
CA ASN A 5 -6.73 -9.66 6.61
C ASN A 5 -8.11 -9.31 7.19
N VAL A 6 -9.15 -10.08 6.87
CA VAL A 6 -10.48 -9.95 7.50
C VAL A 6 -10.38 -10.19 9.01
N LEU A 7 -9.65 -11.23 9.43
CA LEU A 7 -9.47 -11.54 10.85
C LEU A 7 -8.71 -10.42 11.58
N THR A 8 -7.65 -9.87 10.99
CA THR A 8 -6.89 -8.74 11.55
C THR A 8 -7.79 -7.52 11.77
N ILE A 9 -8.57 -7.14 10.76
CA ILE A 9 -9.50 -6.01 10.84
C ILE A 9 -10.55 -6.25 11.92
N ARG A 10 -11.17 -7.45 11.93
CA ARG A 10 -12.17 -7.80 12.94
C ARG A 10 -11.60 -7.75 14.36
N THR A 11 -10.38 -8.25 14.54
CA THR A 11 -9.69 -8.27 15.84
C THR A 11 -9.40 -6.86 16.33
N PHE A 12 -8.92 -5.98 15.45
CA PHE A 12 -8.65 -4.57 15.76
C PHE A 12 -9.90 -3.82 16.24
N PHE A 13 -11.04 -3.99 15.58
CA PHE A 13 -12.28 -3.33 15.99
C PHE A 13 -12.92 -3.97 17.24
N LYS A 14 -12.70 -5.27 17.47
CA LYS A 14 -13.28 -5.97 18.63
C LYS A 14 -12.51 -5.71 19.93
N ILE A 15 -11.18 -5.56 19.88
CA ILE A 15 -10.34 -5.46 21.07
C ILE A 15 -9.83 -4.03 21.23
N LYS A 16 -10.46 -3.24 22.11
CA LYS A 16 -10.10 -1.84 22.36
C LYS A 16 -8.64 -1.65 22.79
N ASN A 17 -8.10 -2.61 23.56
CA ASN A 17 -6.71 -2.57 24.02
C ASN A 17 -5.68 -2.65 22.88
N LEU A 18 -6.07 -3.13 21.70
CA LEU A 18 -5.19 -3.19 20.53
C LEU A 18 -5.24 -1.91 19.69
N GLN A 19 -6.04 -0.89 20.02
CA GLN A 19 -6.21 0.28 19.16
C GLN A 19 -5.14 1.36 19.39
N ASP A 20 -3.87 0.97 19.35
CA ASP A 20 -2.72 1.86 19.37
C ASP A 20 -2.31 2.33 17.95
N ALA A 21 -1.30 3.19 17.87
CA ALA A 21 -0.83 3.76 16.62
C ALA A 21 -0.28 2.71 15.63
N THR A 22 0.47 1.72 16.11
CA THR A 22 1.07 0.68 15.26
C THR A 22 0.00 -0.25 14.70
N ASN A 23 -0.96 -0.65 15.53
CA ASN A 23 -2.06 -1.51 15.13
C ASN A 23 -3.06 -0.79 14.20
N CYS A 24 -3.20 0.55 14.30
CA CYS A 24 -3.91 1.33 13.28
C CYS A 24 -3.26 1.18 11.89
N LEU A 25 -1.92 1.24 11.81
CA LEU A 25 -1.21 1.04 10.55
C LEU A 25 -1.33 -0.40 10.04
N ILE A 26 -1.28 -1.39 10.92
CA ILE A 26 -1.48 -2.81 10.55
C ILE A 26 -2.90 -3.04 10.02
N CYS A 27 -3.92 -2.48 10.70
CA CYS A 27 -5.31 -2.57 10.23
C CYS A 27 -5.46 -1.89 8.85
N ASN A 28 -4.83 -0.73 8.66
CA ASN A 28 -4.82 -0.01 7.39
C ASN A 28 -4.13 -0.82 6.27
N GLN A 29 -3.02 -1.50 6.57
CA GLN A 29 -2.39 -2.44 5.64
C GLN A 29 -3.34 -3.57 5.25
N SER A 30 -4.01 -4.20 6.23
CA SER A 30 -4.97 -5.27 5.95
C SER A 30 -6.13 -4.82 5.07
N ILE A 31 -6.59 -3.57 5.20
CA ILE A 31 -7.60 -2.99 4.30
C ILE A 31 -7.04 -2.86 2.87
N ALA A 32 -5.83 -2.32 2.71
CA ALA A 32 -5.18 -2.20 1.41
C ALA A 32 -4.96 -3.56 0.74
N ASP A 33 -4.51 -4.57 1.50
CA ASP A 33 -4.30 -5.92 0.99
C ASP A 33 -5.62 -6.59 0.57
N LEU A 34 -6.73 -6.34 1.28
CA LEU A 34 -8.05 -6.82 0.86
C LEU A 34 -8.52 -6.16 -0.42
N LEU A 35 -8.37 -4.83 -0.52
CA LEU A 35 -8.70 -4.10 -1.75
C LEU A 35 -7.86 -4.62 -2.92
N CYS A 36 -6.56 -4.83 -2.72
CA CYS A 36 -5.69 -5.38 -3.74
C CYS A 36 -6.13 -6.80 -4.14
N ALA A 37 -6.43 -7.67 -3.17
CA ALA A 37 -6.89 -9.03 -3.46
C ALA A 37 -8.20 -9.03 -4.25
N LEU A 38 -9.18 -8.22 -3.85
CA LEU A 38 -10.49 -8.16 -4.48
C LEU A 38 -10.41 -7.54 -5.88
N VAL A 39 -9.81 -6.36 -6.01
CA VAL A 39 -9.75 -5.63 -7.29
C VAL A 39 -8.90 -6.41 -8.30
N THR A 40 -7.74 -6.92 -7.91
CA THR A 40 -6.90 -7.71 -8.81
C THR A 40 -7.57 -9.02 -9.21
N SER A 41 -8.29 -9.69 -8.31
CA SER A 41 -9.04 -10.90 -8.66
C SER A 41 -10.13 -10.60 -9.70
N VAL A 42 -10.90 -9.52 -9.50
CA VAL A 42 -11.94 -9.11 -10.47
C VAL A 42 -11.30 -8.72 -11.80
N TYR A 43 -10.24 -7.92 -11.79
CA TYR A 43 -9.51 -7.53 -13.01
C TYR A 43 -9.00 -8.75 -13.79
N VAL A 44 -8.42 -9.73 -13.10
CA VAL A 44 -7.98 -11.00 -13.71
C VAL A 44 -9.17 -11.75 -14.31
N ILE A 45 -10.26 -11.95 -13.58
CA ILE A 45 -11.45 -12.65 -14.11
C ILE A 45 -11.98 -11.96 -15.38
N VAL A 46 -12.08 -10.63 -15.36
CA VAL A 46 -12.56 -9.85 -16.49
C VAL A 46 -11.59 -9.93 -17.68
N THR A 47 -10.28 -9.87 -17.44
CA THR A 47 -9.27 -9.90 -18.52
C THR A 47 -9.02 -11.30 -19.08
N PHE A 48 -9.28 -12.36 -18.31
CA PHE A 48 -9.08 -13.74 -18.77
C PHE A 48 -10.35 -14.40 -19.33
N SER A 49 -11.54 -13.87 -19.04
CA SER A 49 -12.78 -14.31 -19.68
C SER A 49 -12.95 -13.68 -21.08
N HIS A 50 -13.52 -14.44 -22.03
CA HIS A 50 -13.77 -13.93 -23.38
C HIS A 50 -14.75 -12.75 -23.38
N ALA A 51 -15.89 -12.90 -22.68
CA ALA A 51 -16.89 -11.84 -22.55
C ALA A 51 -16.34 -10.61 -21.81
N GLY A 52 -15.55 -10.81 -20.75
CA GLY A 52 -14.94 -9.71 -20.00
C GLY A 52 -13.89 -8.94 -20.80
N ARG A 53 -13.06 -9.64 -21.59
CA ARG A 53 -12.11 -8.98 -22.52
C ARG A 53 -12.82 -8.10 -23.53
N LEU A 54 -13.88 -8.63 -24.15
CA LEU A 54 -14.65 -7.85 -25.10
C LEU A 54 -15.23 -6.61 -24.42
N TYR A 55 -15.82 -6.77 -23.23
CA TYR A 55 -16.37 -5.66 -22.46
C TYR A 55 -15.33 -4.56 -22.15
N ILE A 56 -14.17 -4.90 -21.59
CA ILE A 56 -13.15 -3.87 -21.23
C ILE A 56 -12.46 -3.26 -22.44
N SER A 57 -12.35 -3.98 -23.56
CA SER A 57 -11.82 -3.44 -24.82
C SER A 57 -12.83 -2.60 -25.58
N THR A 58 -14.13 -2.79 -25.34
CA THR A 58 -15.21 -1.97 -25.91
C THR A 58 -15.47 -0.70 -25.10
N TYR A 59 -15.52 -0.80 -23.78
CA TYR A 59 -15.89 0.31 -22.89
C TYR A 59 -14.67 0.93 -22.18
N LYS A 60 -14.28 2.14 -22.62
CA LYS A 60 -13.13 2.89 -22.08
C LYS A 60 -13.06 2.93 -20.56
N TYR A 61 -14.13 3.43 -19.93
CA TYR A 61 -14.14 3.62 -18.48
C TYR A 61 -14.17 2.30 -17.71
N ALA A 62 -14.69 1.21 -18.30
CA ALA A 62 -14.59 -0.10 -17.66
C ALA A 62 -13.12 -0.51 -17.50
N CYS A 63 -12.33 -0.41 -18.57
CA CYS A 63 -10.90 -0.69 -18.51
C CYS A 63 -10.16 0.23 -17.53
N ILE A 64 -10.33 1.55 -17.68
CA ILE A 64 -9.57 2.53 -16.90
C ILE A 64 -9.90 2.43 -15.41
N ILE A 65 -11.16 2.19 -15.02
CA ILE A 65 -11.53 2.03 -13.60
C ILE A 65 -10.89 0.80 -12.97
N PHE A 66 -10.83 -0.34 -13.69
CA PHE A 66 -10.15 -1.52 -13.19
C PHE A 66 -8.66 -1.31 -13.00
N LEU A 67 -8.00 -0.70 -14.00
CA LEU A 67 -6.57 -0.37 -13.91
C LEU A 67 -6.31 0.63 -12.77
N TRP A 68 -7.15 1.67 -12.66
CA TRP A 68 -7.09 2.65 -11.57
C TRP A 68 -7.21 2.00 -10.19
N GLY A 69 -8.21 1.15 -9.99
CA GLY A 69 -8.43 0.46 -8.73
C GLY A 69 -7.26 -0.46 -8.36
N ALA A 70 -6.75 -1.22 -9.34
CA ALA A 70 -5.61 -2.12 -9.14
C ALA A 70 -4.34 -1.33 -8.79
N SER A 71 -4.03 -0.26 -9.54
CA SER A 71 -2.88 0.61 -9.26
C SER A 71 -2.99 1.32 -7.92
N SER A 72 -4.18 1.84 -7.57
CA SER A 72 -4.44 2.50 -6.28
C SER A 72 -4.24 1.56 -5.11
N ALA A 73 -4.86 0.38 -5.15
CA ALA A 73 -4.76 -0.59 -4.07
C ALA A 73 -3.31 -1.08 -3.89
N GLN A 74 -2.62 -1.34 -5.00
CA GLN A 74 -1.23 -1.77 -4.98
C GLN A 74 -0.32 -0.69 -4.39
N LEU A 75 -0.42 0.57 -4.86
CA LEU A 75 0.40 1.67 -4.36
C LEU A 75 0.13 1.95 -2.88
N SER A 76 -1.14 1.89 -2.44
CA SER A 76 -1.51 1.97 -1.02
C SER A 76 -0.82 0.90 -0.19
N ALA A 77 -0.79 -0.35 -0.65
CA ALA A 77 -0.11 -1.43 0.07
C ALA A 77 1.39 -1.18 0.22
N PHE A 78 2.08 -0.67 -0.82
CA PHE A 78 3.51 -0.33 -0.73
C PHE A 78 3.78 0.81 0.25
N VAL A 79 3.02 1.92 0.14
CA VAL A 79 3.20 3.09 1.00
C VAL A 79 2.90 2.73 2.45
N ASN A 80 1.86 1.94 2.72
CA ASN A 80 1.48 1.53 4.07
C ASN A 80 2.57 0.67 4.74
N ILE A 81 3.19 -0.28 4.02
CA ILE A 81 4.33 -1.05 4.55
C ILE A 81 5.49 -0.11 4.90
N MET A 82 5.80 0.85 4.03
CA MET A 82 6.84 1.85 4.31
C MET A 82 6.52 2.66 5.56
N THR A 83 5.27 3.12 5.71
CA THR A 83 4.83 3.85 6.91
C THR A 83 4.98 3.01 8.18
N ILE A 84 4.66 1.71 8.13
CA ILE A 84 4.89 0.79 9.25
C ILE A 84 6.39 0.71 9.59
N SER A 85 7.26 0.58 8.59
CA SER A 85 8.72 0.54 8.79
C SER A 85 9.25 1.84 9.40
N ILE A 86 8.76 3.00 8.94
CA ILE A 86 9.13 4.31 9.51
C ILE A 86 8.69 4.39 10.97
N GLU A 87 7.44 4.04 11.26
CA GLU A 87 6.88 4.08 12.62
C GLU A 87 7.70 3.22 13.58
N ARG A 88 8.04 1.99 13.17
CA ARG A 88 8.90 1.08 13.94
C ARG A 88 10.29 1.64 14.15
N MET A 89 10.89 2.24 13.11
CA MET A 89 12.21 2.86 13.22
C MET A 89 12.20 4.02 14.22
N ILE A 90 11.16 4.86 14.20
CA ILE A 90 10.98 5.95 15.17
C ILE A 90 10.81 5.38 16.58
N ALA A 91 9.97 4.36 16.76
CA ALA A 91 9.75 3.73 18.06
C ALA A 91 11.04 3.14 18.65
N ILE A 92 11.90 2.57 17.82
CA ILE A 92 13.19 1.99 18.22
C ILE A 92 14.24 3.07 18.47
N GLY A 93 14.36 4.05 17.57
CA GLY A 93 15.42 5.05 17.57
C GLY A 93 15.17 6.24 18.50
N VAL A 94 13.90 6.62 18.71
CA VAL A 94 13.51 7.80 19.47
C VAL A 94 12.33 7.47 20.41
N PRO A 95 12.59 6.77 21.53
CA PRO A 95 11.53 6.32 22.45
C PRO A 95 10.69 7.48 23.02
N VAL A 96 11.27 8.67 23.17
CA VAL A 96 10.55 9.88 23.66
C VAL A 96 9.40 10.31 22.74
N VAL A 97 9.55 10.11 21.42
CA VAL A 97 8.47 10.43 20.45
C VAL A 97 7.39 9.34 20.47
N ASN A 98 7.78 8.10 20.79
CA ASN A 98 6.87 6.96 20.85
C ASN A 98 5.82 7.09 21.96
N GLU A 99 6.17 7.73 23.07
CA GLU A 99 5.32 7.90 24.26
C GLU A 99 4.35 9.09 24.17
N ARG A 100 4.35 9.83 23.04
CA ARG A 100 3.46 10.98 22.88
C ARG A 100 1.98 10.55 22.81
N PRO A 101 1.08 11.15 23.60
CA PRO A 101 -0.34 10.78 23.62
C PRO A 101 -1.05 11.01 22.28
N ASP A 102 -0.62 12.02 21.51
CA ASP A 102 -1.23 12.34 20.21
C ASP A 102 -0.69 11.51 19.03
N LYS A 103 0.24 10.58 19.26
CA LYS A 103 0.85 9.75 18.20
C LYS A 103 -0.20 9.04 17.34
N LYS A 104 -1.24 8.49 17.97
CA LYS A 104 -2.35 7.82 17.25
C LYS A 104 -3.07 8.78 16.30
N LYS A 105 -3.39 9.99 16.75
CA LYS A 105 -4.06 11.00 15.91
C LYS A 105 -3.20 11.38 14.72
N MET A 106 -1.90 11.58 14.94
CA MET A 106 -0.94 11.87 13.88
C MET A 106 -0.86 10.73 12.86
N VAL A 107 -0.83 9.48 13.31
CA VAL A 107 -0.86 8.32 12.42
C VAL A 107 -2.14 8.26 11.59
N LEU A 108 -3.31 8.51 12.18
CA LEU A 108 -4.57 8.53 11.43
C LEU A 108 -4.62 9.67 10.40
N LEU A 109 -4.06 10.83 10.73
CA LEU A 109 -3.90 11.93 9.78
C LEU A 109 -2.97 11.52 8.62
N TRP A 110 -1.82 10.92 8.92
CA TRP A 110 -0.90 10.41 7.90
C TRP A 110 -1.56 9.39 6.98
N ILE A 111 -2.30 8.42 7.53
CA ILE A 111 -3.08 7.45 6.74
C ILE A 111 -4.04 8.21 5.81
N SER A 112 -4.78 9.18 6.33
CA SER A 112 -5.76 9.93 5.51
C SER A 112 -5.07 10.68 4.36
N LEU A 113 -3.95 11.35 4.65
CA LEU A 113 -3.19 12.09 3.65
C LEU A 113 -2.58 11.17 2.59
N THR A 114 -2.05 10.01 2.97
CA THR A 114 -1.47 9.05 2.01
C THR A 114 -2.54 8.47 1.10
N TRP A 115 -3.70 8.08 1.62
CA TRP A 115 -4.83 7.63 0.79
C TRP A 115 -5.28 8.69 -0.21
N ILE A 116 -5.47 9.93 0.24
CA ILE A 116 -5.87 11.03 -0.64
C ILE A 116 -4.82 11.26 -1.73
N GLY A 117 -3.54 11.35 -1.35
CA GLY A 117 -2.44 11.54 -2.30
C GLY A 117 -2.34 10.43 -3.34
N ILE A 118 -2.54 9.17 -2.93
CA ILE A 118 -2.53 8.02 -3.83
C ILE A 118 -3.73 8.04 -4.78
N LEU A 119 -4.94 8.30 -4.28
CA LEU A 119 -6.13 8.36 -5.14
C LEU A 119 -6.01 9.49 -6.16
N ILE A 120 -5.48 10.65 -5.76
CA ILE A 120 -5.22 11.77 -6.68
C ILE A 120 -4.18 11.37 -7.73
N SER A 121 -3.01 10.87 -7.33
CA SER A 121 -1.93 10.53 -8.26
C SER A 121 -2.30 9.41 -9.24
N THR A 122 -3.11 8.46 -8.77
CA THR A 122 -3.60 7.35 -9.61
C THR A 122 -4.76 7.74 -10.51
N SER A 123 -5.48 8.82 -10.23
CA SER A 123 -6.63 9.27 -11.04
C SER A 123 -6.25 9.97 -12.35
N LEU A 124 -4.97 10.28 -12.60
CA LEU A 124 -4.54 10.94 -13.84
C LEU A 124 -5.04 10.24 -15.12
N PRO A 125 -4.96 8.91 -15.28
CA PRO A 125 -5.56 8.21 -16.42
C PRO A 125 -7.07 8.32 -16.52
N THR A 126 -7.82 8.39 -15.40
CA THR A 126 -9.28 8.59 -15.44
C THR A 126 -9.64 10.01 -15.89
N LEU A 127 -8.76 10.97 -15.63
CA LEU A 127 -8.89 12.39 -16.01
C LEU A 127 -8.39 12.71 -17.43
N GLY A 128 -7.90 11.72 -18.18
CA GLY A 128 -7.52 11.90 -19.59
C GLY A 128 -6.06 11.59 -19.93
N VAL A 129 -5.21 11.30 -18.94
CA VAL A 129 -3.80 10.91 -19.16
C VAL A 129 -3.72 9.41 -19.51
N ASN A 130 -4.33 9.03 -20.62
CA ASN A 130 -4.40 7.65 -21.10
C ASN A 130 -4.31 7.58 -22.63
N GLN A 131 -3.80 6.45 -23.11
CA GLN A 131 -3.64 6.09 -24.52
C GLN A 131 -4.67 5.03 -24.93
N TRP A 132 -5.85 5.01 -24.27
CA TRP A 132 -6.85 3.99 -24.54
C TRP A 132 -7.48 4.18 -25.93
N GLU A 133 -7.55 3.11 -26.70
CA GLU A 133 -8.23 3.05 -28.00
C GLU A 133 -9.21 1.86 -28.06
N HIS A 134 -10.24 1.99 -28.88
CA HIS A 134 -11.26 0.95 -29.03
C HIS A 134 -10.64 -0.35 -29.59
N GLY A 135 -10.93 -1.48 -28.95
CA GLY A 135 -10.38 -2.79 -29.33
C GLY A 135 -8.97 -3.07 -28.80
N MET A 136 -8.31 -2.11 -28.14
CA MET A 136 -7.03 -2.32 -27.48
C MET A 136 -7.17 -3.29 -26.30
N SER A 137 -6.11 -4.08 -26.05
CA SER A 137 -6.03 -4.89 -24.82
C SER A 137 -5.94 -3.99 -23.59
N CYS A 138 -6.85 -4.17 -22.63
CA CYS A 138 -6.84 -3.44 -21.38
C CYS A 138 -5.65 -3.87 -20.50
N ASN A 139 -4.53 -3.17 -20.63
CA ASN A 139 -3.31 -3.43 -19.89
C ASN A 139 -2.63 -2.10 -19.57
N LEU A 140 -2.07 -1.99 -18.36
CA LEU A 140 -1.35 -0.79 -17.90
C LEU A 140 -0.26 -0.31 -18.87
N TYR A 141 0.46 -1.22 -19.55
CA TYR A 141 1.54 -0.86 -20.48
C TYR A 141 1.04 -0.23 -21.79
N PHE A 142 -0.20 -0.50 -22.18
CA PHE A 142 -0.80 0.05 -23.40
C PHE A 142 -1.71 1.25 -23.10
N VAL A 143 -2.45 1.18 -21.99
CA VAL A 143 -3.48 2.17 -21.66
C VAL A 143 -2.91 3.39 -20.94
N PHE A 144 -1.88 3.22 -20.10
CA PHE A 144 -1.28 4.36 -19.41
C PHE A 144 -0.20 5.02 -20.26
N GLU A 145 -0.09 6.33 -20.12
CA GLU A 145 1.01 7.09 -20.70
C GLU A 145 2.37 6.57 -20.21
N LYS A 146 3.34 6.44 -21.12
CA LYS A 146 4.66 5.86 -20.78
C LYS A 146 5.39 6.65 -19.71
N TRP A 147 5.33 7.98 -19.79
CA TRP A 147 5.96 8.87 -18.80
C TRP A 147 5.30 8.72 -17.44
N TYR A 148 3.97 8.62 -17.40
CA TYR A 148 3.20 8.46 -16.19
C TYR A 148 3.50 7.11 -15.53
N LEU A 149 3.43 6.02 -16.31
CA LEU A 149 3.75 4.68 -15.82
C LEU A 149 5.17 4.60 -15.26
N THR A 150 6.15 5.16 -15.97
CA THR A 150 7.57 5.07 -15.59
C THR A 150 7.88 5.93 -14.37
N TYR A 151 7.55 7.22 -14.41
CA TYR A 151 8.00 8.17 -13.39
C TYR A 151 7.07 8.30 -12.19
N VAL A 152 5.76 8.09 -12.37
CA VAL A 152 4.77 8.28 -11.29
C VAL A 152 4.43 6.95 -10.60
N ILE A 153 4.37 5.84 -11.35
CA ILE A 153 4.04 4.55 -10.75
C ILE A 153 5.32 3.78 -10.43
N LEU A 154 6.09 3.38 -11.43
CA LEU A 154 7.20 2.44 -11.25
C LEU A 154 8.33 3.02 -10.40
N LEU A 155 8.78 4.24 -10.69
CA LEU A 155 9.82 4.91 -9.91
C LEU A 155 9.38 5.14 -8.46
N SER A 156 8.14 5.58 -8.23
CA SER A 156 7.62 5.76 -6.87
C SER A 156 7.56 4.44 -6.10
N MET A 157 7.08 3.36 -6.71
CA MET A 157 7.08 2.03 -6.09
C MET A 157 8.50 1.54 -5.78
N PHE A 158 9.44 1.77 -6.69
CA PHE A 158 10.85 1.42 -6.49
C PHE A 158 11.46 2.20 -5.31
N VAL A 159 11.25 3.51 -5.25
CA VAL A 159 11.72 4.34 -4.13
C VAL A 159 11.12 3.86 -2.81
N VAL A 160 9.82 3.61 -2.77
CA VAL A 160 9.13 3.11 -1.56
C VAL A 160 9.72 1.78 -1.10
N LEU A 161 9.99 0.86 -2.03
CA LEU A 161 10.62 -0.43 -1.74
C LEU A 161 12.04 -0.29 -1.19
N VAL A 162 12.87 0.55 -1.81
CA VAL A 162 14.25 0.79 -1.37
C VAL A 162 14.27 1.39 0.02
N VAL A 163 13.46 2.43 0.29
CA VAL A 163 13.37 3.06 1.61
C VAL A 163 12.89 2.03 2.64
N THR A 164 11.85 1.26 2.34
CA THR A 164 11.34 0.19 3.22
C THR A 164 12.42 -0.84 3.55
N ALA A 165 13.18 -1.29 2.55
CA ALA A 165 14.26 -2.26 2.72
C ALA A 165 15.36 -1.70 3.63
N LEU A 166 15.81 -0.47 3.39
CA LEU A 166 16.82 0.20 4.21
C LEU A 166 16.36 0.38 5.66
N LEU A 167 15.12 0.79 5.89
CA LEU A 167 14.54 0.91 7.23
C LEU A 167 14.53 -0.43 7.95
N ASN A 168 14.09 -1.50 7.28
CA ASN A 168 14.03 -2.83 7.88
C ASN A 168 15.42 -3.41 8.15
N ILE A 169 16.42 -3.14 7.30
CA ILE A 169 17.83 -3.49 7.55
C ILE A 169 18.34 -2.75 8.81
N CYS A 170 18.11 -1.44 8.90
CA CYS A 170 18.49 -0.64 10.07
C CYS A 170 17.84 -1.16 11.35
N ILE A 171 16.54 -1.48 11.31
CA ILE A 171 15.80 -2.08 12.44
C ILE A 171 16.45 -3.39 12.87
N GLY A 172 16.76 -4.28 11.91
CA GLY A 172 17.42 -5.56 12.18
C GLY A 172 18.80 -5.40 12.82
N LEU A 173 19.62 -4.47 12.31
CA LEU A 173 20.94 -4.17 12.87
C LEU A 173 20.86 -3.62 14.30
N ILE A 174 19.91 -2.72 14.57
CA ILE A 174 19.72 -2.16 15.91
C ILE A 174 19.26 -3.26 16.89
N ALA A 175 18.30 -4.10 16.47
CA ALA A 175 17.83 -5.23 17.27
C ALA A 175 18.99 -6.18 17.61
N LEU A 176 19.80 -6.57 16.61
CA LEU A 176 20.96 -7.44 16.81
C LEU A 176 21.98 -6.84 17.78
N ARG A 177 22.33 -5.56 17.61
CA ARG A 177 23.25 -4.85 18.52
C ARG A 177 22.73 -4.83 19.95
N ARG A 178 21.43 -4.63 20.16
CA ARG A 178 20.80 -4.67 21.49
C ARG A 178 20.87 -6.06 22.11
N HIS A 179 20.61 -7.11 21.34
CA HIS A 179 20.73 -8.49 21.80
C HIS A 179 22.16 -8.83 22.23
N VAL A 180 23.16 -8.51 21.40
CA VAL A 180 24.58 -8.78 21.72
C VAL A 180 25.04 -8.02 22.98
N ARG A 181 24.62 -6.76 23.14
CA ARG A 181 24.93 -5.97 24.35
C ARG A 181 24.33 -6.59 25.62
N ARG A 182 23.10 -7.10 25.55
CA ARG A 182 22.47 -7.80 26.68
C ARG A 182 23.22 -9.07 27.05
N PHE A 183 23.64 -9.87 26.06
CA PHE A 183 24.46 -11.06 26.34
C PHE A 183 25.80 -10.72 27.00
N LYS A 184 26.48 -9.64 26.56
CA LYS A 184 27.72 -9.17 27.19
C LYS A 184 27.55 -8.60 28.61
N GLN A 185 26.33 -8.29 29.05
CA GLN A 185 26.06 -7.82 30.42
C GLN A 185 25.73 -8.96 31.39
N VAL A 186 25.46 -10.16 30.87
CA VAL A 186 25.06 -11.34 31.67
C VAL A 186 26.22 -12.35 31.80
N ALA A 187 27.24 -12.24 30.95
CA ALA A 187 28.50 -13.00 31.02
C ALA A 187 29.58 -12.17 31.72
#